data_AF-A0A847FMP3-F1
#
_entry.id   AF-A0A847FMP3-F1
#
_cell.length_a   1.000
_cell.length_b   1.000
_cell.length_c   1.000
_cell.angle_alpha   90.00
_cell.angle_beta   90.00
_cell.angle_gamma   90.00
#
_symmetry.space_group_name_H-M   'P 1'
#
loop_
_entity.id
_entity.type
_entity.pdbx_description
1 polymer ?
#
loop_
_entity_poly.entity_id
_entity_poly.type
_entity_poly.pdbx_seq_one_letter_code
_entity_poly.pdbx_strand_id
1 'polypeptide(L)' 'MVELEGKLARYYGNSVRVEYVDVFSPRIDDFPMAQRAIFAMNVPLPVIAFDGEPKIAGGISMEMISEELEKRGLTIPD' A
#
# COMPACT_ATOMS: atom_id res chain seq x y z
N MET A 1 -4.02 8.88 7.65
CA MET A 1 -3.48 8.91 6.28
C MET A 1 -2.23 9.77 6.19
N VAL A 2 -2.28 11.06 6.54
CA VAL A 2 -1.10 11.95 6.64
C VAL A 2 0.02 11.35 7.50
N GLU A 3 -0.34 10.59 8.53
CA GLU A 3 0.63 9.92 9.41
C GLU A 3 1.40 8.78 8.73
N LEU A 4 0.77 7.98 7.85
CA LEU A 4 1.43 6.87 7.16
C LEU A 4 2.42 7.39 6.11
N GLU A 5 1.96 8.32 5.28
CA GLU A 5 2.80 9.00 4.29
C GLU A 5 3.98 9.72 4.96
N GLY A 6 3.71 10.46 6.05
CA GLY A 6 4.77 11.14 6.81
C GLY A 6 5.78 10.17 7.44
N LYS A 7 5.34 9.01 7.93
CA LYS A 7 6.25 7.96 8.44
C LYS A 7 7.10 7.37 7.33
N LEU A 8 6.49 6.98 6.21
CA LEU A 8 7.21 6.41 5.08
C LEU A 8 8.20 7.40 4.46
N ALA A 9 7.81 8.67 4.32
CA ALA A 9 8.71 9.72 3.84
C ALA A 9 9.92 9.94 4.77
N ARG A 10 9.74 9.80 6.09
CA ARG A 10 10.87 9.91 7.05
C ARG A 10 11.90 8.79 6.88
N TYR A 11 11.46 7.57 6.60
CA TYR A 11 12.36 6.41 6.51
C TYR A 11 12.90 6.17 5.09
N TYR A 12 12.08 6.42 4.06
CA TYR A 12 12.38 6.06 2.68
C TYR A 12 12.53 7.28 1.75
N GLY A 13 12.38 8.50 2.28
CA GLY A 13 12.51 9.72 1.51
C GLY A 13 11.55 9.76 0.31
N ASN A 14 12.09 10.11 -0.86
CA ASN A 14 11.33 10.19 -2.11
C ASN A 14 11.25 8.84 -2.86
N SER A 15 11.80 7.75 -2.31
CA SER A 15 11.78 6.43 -2.95
C SER A 15 10.41 5.75 -2.86
N VAL A 16 9.54 6.24 -1.96
CA VAL A 16 8.17 5.72 -1.77
C VAL A 16 7.18 6.85 -1.93
N ARG A 17 6.23 6.68 -2.85
CA ARG A 17 5.06 7.55 -3.00
C ARG A 17 3.83 6.81 -2.48
N VAL A 18 3.04 7.48 -1.65
CA VAL A 18 1.82 6.89 -1.07
C VAL A 18 0.61 7.55 -1.71
N GLU A 19 -0.33 6.74 -2.19
CA GLU A 19 -1.62 7.22 -2.68
C GLU A 19 -2.75 6.50 -1.98
N TYR A 20 -3.80 7.27 -1.62
CA TYR A 20 -5.04 6.70 -1.16
C TYR A 20 -6.07 6.72 -2.28
N VAL A 21 -6.67 5.54 -2.50
CA VAL A 21 -7.70 5.32 -3.51
C VAL A 21 -8.97 4.90 -2.78
N ASP A 22 -10.03 5.68 -2.94
CA ASP A 22 -11.36 5.27 -2.52
C ASP A 22 -11.86 4.19 -3.48
N VAL A 23 -12.19 3.02 -2.95
CA VAL A 23 -12.63 1.84 -3.70
C VAL A 23 -13.96 2.05 -4.40
N PHE A 24 -14.73 3.06 -3.98
CA PHE A 24 -15.97 3.46 -4.61
C PHE A 24 -15.79 4.59 -5.64
N SER A 25 -14.57 5.10 -5.81
CA SER A 25 -14.26 6.09 -6.84
C SER A 25 -13.86 5.42 -8.17
N PRO A 26 -14.04 6.09 -9.32
CA PRO A 26 -13.60 5.57 -10.63
C PRO A 26 -12.10 5.26 -10.70
N ARG A 27 -11.28 5.84 -9.82
CA ARG A 27 -9.83 5.57 -9.76
C ARG A 27 -9.51 4.11 -9.43
N ILE A 28 -10.46 3.34 -8.88
CA ILE A 28 -10.23 1.91 -8.61
C ILE A 28 -9.97 1.11 -9.90
N ASP A 29 -10.47 1.59 -11.04
CA ASP A 29 -10.27 0.95 -12.35
C ASP A 29 -8.81 1.04 -12.83
N ASP A 30 -8.02 1.98 -12.29
CA ASP A 30 -6.57 2.09 -12.53
C ASP A 30 -5.79 0.93 -11.85
N PHE A 31 -6.41 0.20 -10.92
CA PHE A 31 -5.77 -0.83 -10.10
C PHE A 31 -6.54 -2.17 -10.16
N PRO A 32 -6.58 -2.86 -11.32
CA PRO A 32 -7.44 -4.03 -11.55
C PRO A 32 -7.13 -5.20 -10.60
N MET A 33 -5.88 -5.37 -10.16
CA MET A 33 -5.52 -6.41 -9.19
C MET A 33 -6.09 -6.12 -7.80
N ALA A 34 -6.02 -4.87 -7.35
CA ALA A 34 -6.62 -4.44 -6.08
C ALA A 34 -8.15 -4.54 -6.16
N GLN A 35 -8.76 -4.09 -7.26
CA GLN A 35 -10.20 -4.21 -7.52
C GLN A 35 -10.67 -5.67 -7.45
N ARG A 36 -9.96 -6.59 -8.12
CA ARG A 36 -10.25 -8.03 -8.07
C ARG A 36 -10.14 -8.58 -6.65
N ALA A 37 -9.11 -8.19 -5.90
CA ALA A 37 -8.96 -8.62 -4.51
C ALA A 37 -10.15 -8.20 -3.64
N ILE A 38 -10.56 -6.95 -3.76
CA ILE A 38 -11.63 -6.39 -2.93
C ILE A 38 -12.98 -7.00 -3.32
N PHE A 39 -13.36 -6.94 -4.60
CA PHE A 39 -14.74 -7.25 -5.00
C PHE A 39 -14.98 -8.70 -5.41
N ALA A 40 -14.00 -9.36 -6.03
CA ALA A 40 -14.16 -10.75 -6.46
C ALA A 40 -13.72 -11.75 -5.40
N MET A 41 -12.73 -11.39 -4.57
CA MET A 41 -12.19 -12.28 -3.54
C MET A 41 -12.64 -11.91 -2.11
N ASN A 42 -13.44 -10.84 -1.94
CA ASN A 42 -13.92 -10.36 -0.64
C ASN A 42 -12.78 -10.13 0.38
N VAL A 43 -11.64 -9.63 -0.08
CA VAL A 43 -10.51 -9.29 0.79
C VAL A 43 -10.88 -8.07 1.67
N PRO A 44 -10.64 -8.12 2.99
CA PRO A 44 -11.03 -7.04 3.88
C PRO A 44 -10.22 -5.76 3.64
N LEU A 45 -10.91 -4.62 3.70
CA LEU A 45 -10.29 -3.31 3.63
C LEU A 45 -9.59 -2.91 4.95
N PRO A 46 -8.57 -2.04 4.90
CA PRO A 46 -7.92 -1.56 3.68
C PRO A 46 -7.06 -2.63 3.02
N VAL A 47 -6.90 -2.55 1.69
CA VAL A 47 -5.90 -3.31 0.93
C VAL A 47 -4.73 -2.39 0.62
N ILE A 48 -3.51 -2.80 0.98
CA ILE A 48 -2.29 -2.09 0.64
C ILE A 48 -1.67 -2.80 -0.56
N ALA A 49 -1.49 -2.04 -1.62
CA ALA A 49 -0.84 -2.48 -2.84
C ALA A 49 0.51 -1.80 -3.02
N PHE A 50 1.48 -2.55 -3.53
CA PHE A 50 2.82 -2.07 -3.86
C PHE A 50 2.96 -2.16 -5.37
N ASP A 51 3.15 -1.01 -6.03
CA ASP A 51 3.17 -0.90 -7.50
C ASP A 51 1.92 -1.53 -8.16
N GLY A 52 0.75 -1.35 -7.53
CA GLY A 52 -0.53 -1.89 -8.00
C GLY A 52 -0.81 -3.35 -7.60
N GLU A 53 0.16 -4.06 -7.02
CA GLU A 53 -0.02 -5.44 -6.56
C GLU A 53 -0.47 -5.49 -5.09
N PRO A 54 -1.66 -6.04 -4.77
CA PRO A 54 -2.13 -6.17 -3.39
C PRO A 54 -1.27 -7.17 -2.61
N LYS A 55 -0.78 -6.78 -1.42
CA LYS A 55 0.06 -7.62 -0.54
C LYS A 55 -0.46 -7.73 0.89
N ILE A 56 -1.10 -6.69 1.41
CA ILE A 56 -1.57 -6.63 2.80
C ILE A 56 -3.05 -6.26 2.80
N ALA A 57 -3.83 -6.85 3.71
CA ALA A 57 -5.26 -6.63 3.82
C ALA A 57 -5.73 -6.60 5.28
N GLY A 58 -6.86 -5.94 5.53
CA GLY A 58 -7.52 -5.94 6.84
C GLY A 58 -6.83 -5.07 7.90
N GLY A 59 -5.86 -4.23 7.52
CA GLY A 59 -5.19 -3.32 8.44
C GLY A 59 -4.00 -2.61 7.80
N ILE A 60 -3.50 -1.58 8.49
CA ILE A 60 -2.28 -0.86 8.12
C ILE A 60 -1.22 -1.18 9.16
N SER A 61 -0.20 -1.94 8.77
CA SER A 61 0.94 -2.30 9.63
C SER A 61 2.22 -1.72 9.06
N MET A 62 2.89 -0.84 9.81
CA MET A 62 4.19 -0.28 9.42
C MET A 62 5.27 -1.34 9.29
N GLU A 63 5.20 -2.38 10.13
CA GLU A 63 6.13 -3.50 10.11
C GLU A 63 5.98 -4.28 8.80
N MET A 64 4.77 -4.72 8.46
CA MET A 64 4.50 -5.45 7.21
C MET A 64 4.81 -4.60 5.97
N ILE A 65 4.54 -3.29 6.03
CA ILE A 65 4.90 -2.38 4.93
C ILE A 65 6.42 -2.30 4.77
N SER A 66 7.16 -2.18 5.88
CA SER A 66 8.62 -2.11 5.85
C SER A 66 9.24 -3.41 5.36
N GLU A 67 8.75 -4.56 5.80
CA GLU A 67 9.19 -5.88 5.31
C GLU A 67 8.97 -6.03 3.80
N GLU A 68 7.83 -5.55 3.28
CA GLU A 68 7.55 -5.64 1.84
C GLU A 68 8.40 -4.66 1.01
N LEU A 69 8.76 -3.50 1.58
CA LEU A 69 9.71 -2.56 0.96
C LEU A 69 11.14 -3.12 0.97
N GLU A 70 11.55 -3.80 2.05
CA GLU A 70 12.86 -4.44 2.16
C GLU A 70 13.03 -5.54 1.10
N LYS A 71 12.01 -6.37 0.89
CA LYS A 71 12.00 -7.37 -0.21
C LYS A 71 12.17 -6.74 -1.60
N ARG A 72 11.86 -5.45 -1.73
CA ARG A 72 12.00 -4.64 -2.95
C ARG A 72 13.32 -3.85 -3.00
N GLY A 73 14.21 -4.05 -2.02
CA GLY A 73 15.52 -3.41 -1.95
C GLY A 73 15.51 -2.02 -1.30
N LEU A 74 14.41 -1.62 -0.66
CA LEU A 74 14.32 -0.38 0.10
C LEU A 74 14.52 -0.68 1.58
N THR A 75 15.73 -0.47 2.08
CA THR A 75 16.07 -0.61 3.50
C THR A 75 15.97 0.74 4.20
N ILE A 76 15.57 0.71 5.48
CA ILE A 76 15.68 1.89 6.33
C ILE A 76 17.19 2.15 6.56
N PRO A 77 17.70 3.37 6.35
CA PRO A 77 19.08 3.69 6.69
C PRO A 77 19.33 3.50 8.19
N ASP A 78 20.48 2.90 8.54
CA ASP A 78 20.95 2.76 9.92
C ASP A 78 21.06 4.10 10.66
#